data_AF-A0A0G0HFP3-F1
#
_entry.id   AF-A0A0G0HFP3-F1
#
_cell.length_a   1.000
_cell.length_b   1.000
_cell.length_c   1.000
_cell.angle_alpha   90.00
_cell.angle_beta   90.00
_cell.angle_gamma   90.00
#
_symmetry.space_group_name_H-M   'P 1'
#
loop_
_entity.id
_entity.type
_entity.pdbx_description
1 polymer ?
#
loop_
_entity_poly.entity_id
_entity_poly.type
_entity_poly.pdbx_seq_one_letter_code
_entity_poly.pdbx_strand_id
1 'polypeptide(L)'
;MKKKLLFTLLILAVFILSYAGNAYGDELDDINKQLQDLKAAYNQSKAATAPLESQLNNIKERVAFIETDLIRKKQEINNGYKNLTAKKIIFDKTVAKNYIEGYNNNWLSYFLSSSQASEIIQNLAYQKAKADQDKVIITNIALSITDLEEKKRNLESEEIKLDAIKISLDKVVSEAKTYQASLTGKIATLSARQQQILNERLASLNIPLYALSGGGCSSDLTNGKDPGFGGGFGLFTYGVPNRVGLNQYGAWGRAKAGQSYDTILHAYYNFDSIENKNATINVDGYGSYSLEDYVKRVYEVPDNWTDNDSAALKAQAIAVRSYVLAYTNNGQGSICTTQQCQVFKPDPKGGNWDQAVNATAGQVMVQGGQPIKAFFSSTHGGYAFNTGDLHGWSGTSYTKKVVDTGSNIASFSDLQNNAYDKDSPWFYCDWGSRSDYGKTAWLKPEEMADIINVLLLIQKDSGTKEHLYQTDKPNPAGTDTWDAGKVRQELSSRGGTPFNNISGISVGVDFGFGQTNSVNINGDAGSVSFGGSDFKTYFNLRAPANIQIVGPLYNVERK
;
A
#
# COMPACT_ATOMS: atom_id res chain seq x y z
N MET A 1 33.68 22.80 -1.39
CA MET A 1 34.54 21.63 -1.68
C MET A 1 34.33 20.44 -0.74
N LYS A 2 34.25 20.60 0.58
CA LYS A 2 34.14 19.47 1.54
C LYS A 2 32.88 18.57 1.39
N LYS A 3 31.72 19.11 0.96
CA LYS A 3 30.48 18.31 0.75
C LYS A 3 30.45 17.48 -0.54
N LYS A 4 31.09 17.95 -1.62
CA LYS A 4 31.24 17.15 -2.85
C LYS A 4 32.21 15.99 -2.63
N LEU A 5 33.26 16.20 -1.84
CA LEU A 5 34.24 15.17 -1.49
C LEU A 5 33.62 13.99 -0.72
N LEU A 6 32.68 14.26 0.20
CA LEU A 6 31.99 13.22 0.97
C LEU A 6 31.10 12.32 0.09
N PHE A 7 30.45 12.91 -0.92
CA PHE A 7 29.55 12.19 -1.81
C PHE A 7 30.32 11.34 -2.83
N THR A 8 31.48 11.81 -3.30
CA THR A 8 32.37 11.05 -4.18
C THR A 8 33.05 9.89 -3.45
N LEU A 9 33.41 10.07 -2.16
CA LEU A 9 33.95 9.00 -1.31
C LEU A 9 32.93 7.89 -1.01
N LEU A 10 31.64 8.23 -0.92
CA LEU A 10 30.56 7.26 -0.70
C LEU A 10 30.33 6.37 -1.94
N ILE A 11 30.39 6.96 -3.15
CA ILE A 11 30.26 6.24 -4.42
C ILE A 11 31.48 5.34 -4.67
N LEU A 12 32.68 5.79 -4.28
CA LEU A 12 33.90 4.99 -4.40
C LEU A 12 33.94 3.80 -3.41
N ALA A 13 33.36 3.96 -2.21
CA ALA A 13 33.22 2.87 -1.24
C ALA A 13 32.27 1.76 -1.71
N VAL A 14 31.23 2.11 -2.48
CA VAL A 14 30.32 1.13 -3.09
C VAL A 14 30.97 0.38 -4.25
N PHE A 15 31.92 1.01 -4.97
CA PHE A 15 32.62 0.35 -6.09
C PHE A 15 33.68 -0.67 -5.63
N ILE A 16 34.21 -0.53 -4.41
CA ILE A 16 35.21 -1.46 -3.84
C ILE A 16 34.54 -2.70 -3.21
N LEU A 17 33.24 -2.65 -2.89
CA LEU A 17 32.47 -3.80 -2.40
C LEU A 17 32.06 -4.79 -3.49
N SER A 18 32.33 -4.50 -4.77
CA SER A 18 32.02 -5.38 -5.91
C SER A 18 33.06 -6.50 -6.14
N TYR A 19 34.07 -6.63 -5.27
CA TYR A 19 35.07 -7.70 -5.32
C TYR A 19 35.29 -8.29 -3.93
N ALA A 20 34.31 -9.05 -3.45
CA ALA A 20 34.50 -10.04 -2.39
C ALA A 20 33.99 -11.38 -2.89
N GLY A 21 34.87 -12.40 -2.82
CA GLY A 21 34.71 -13.68 -3.49
C GLY A 21 33.49 -14.49 -3.06
N ASN A 22 33.11 -15.41 -3.94
CA ASN A 22 32.06 -16.40 -3.74
C ASN A 22 32.21 -17.12 -2.39
N ALA A 23 31.29 -16.82 -1.48
CA ALA A 23 30.97 -17.65 -0.34
C ALA A 23 29.54 -18.16 -0.57
N TYR A 24 29.38 -19.49 -0.59
CA TYR A 24 28.07 -20.14 -0.72
C TYR A 24 27.24 -19.89 0.54
N GLY A 25 26.42 -18.83 0.55
CA GLY A 25 25.33 -18.63 1.51
C GLY A 25 23.99 -18.94 0.85
N ASP A 26 23.05 -19.53 1.60
CA ASP A 26 21.66 -19.77 1.15
C ASP A 26 21.05 -18.44 0.68
N GLU A 27 20.40 -18.45 -0.49
CA GLU A 27 19.74 -17.30 -1.12
C GLU A 27 18.82 -16.58 -0.11
N LEU A 28 18.22 -17.33 0.81
CA LEU A 28 17.36 -16.81 1.87
C LEU A 28 18.09 -15.95 2.92
N ASP A 29 19.29 -16.35 3.34
CA ASP A 29 20.08 -15.62 4.34
C ASP A 29 20.67 -14.34 3.76
N ASP A 30 21.08 -14.37 2.49
CA ASP A 30 21.49 -13.17 1.75
C ASP A 30 20.31 -12.18 1.60
N ILE A 31 19.12 -12.68 1.25
CA ILE A 31 17.89 -11.87 1.19
C ILE A 31 17.53 -11.26 2.56
N ASN A 32 17.65 -12.02 3.65
CA ASN A 32 17.38 -11.54 5.01
C ASN A 32 18.29 -10.37 5.39
N LYS A 33 19.59 -10.50 5.13
CA LYS A 33 20.58 -9.47 5.39
C LYS A 33 20.32 -8.23 4.54
N GLN A 34 20.03 -8.41 3.25
CA GLN A 34 19.67 -7.31 2.35
C GLN A 34 18.40 -6.58 2.79
N LEU A 35 17.39 -7.29 3.30
CA LEU A 35 16.16 -6.69 3.83
C LEU A 35 16.42 -5.85 5.09
N GLN A 36 17.28 -6.32 5.98
CA GLN A 36 17.68 -5.57 7.17
C GLN A 36 18.39 -4.26 6.79
N ASP A 37 19.35 -4.34 5.87
CA ASP A 37 20.12 -3.18 5.40
C ASP A 37 19.24 -2.17 4.65
N LEU A 38 18.33 -2.64 3.78
CA LEU A 38 17.41 -1.78 3.04
C LEU A 38 16.39 -1.10 3.96
N LYS A 39 15.87 -1.79 4.99
CA LYS A 39 14.98 -1.19 6.00
C LYS A 39 15.70 -0.12 6.81
N ALA A 40 16.97 -0.34 7.18
CA ALA A 40 17.78 0.66 7.85
C ALA A 40 18.02 1.90 6.96
N ALA A 41 18.38 1.70 5.68
CA ALA A 41 18.58 2.77 4.72
C ALA A 41 17.31 3.59 4.44
N TYR A 42 16.15 2.92 4.34
CA TYR A 42 14.85 3.59 4.21
C TYR A 42 14.54 4.46 5.43
N ASN A 43 14.69 3.93 6.64
CA ASN A 43 14.45 4.68 7.88
C ASN A 43 15.37 5.89 8.02
N GLN A 44 16.65 5.76 7.62
CA GLN A 44 17.60 6.86 7.62
C GLN A 44 17.23 7.94 6.59
N SER A 45 16.81 7.54 5.37
CA SER A 45 16.33 8.47 4.34
C SER A 45 15.06 9.22 4.78
N LYS A 46 14.13 8.52 5.44
CA LYS A 46 12.91 9.12 6.00
C LYS A 46 13.22 10.10 7.12
N ALA A 47 14.12 9.76 8.04
CA ALA A 47 14.55 10.65 9.11
C ALA A 47 15.27 11.90 8.57
N ALA A 48 16.07 11.77 7.50
CA ALA A 48 16.77 12.89 6.88
C ALA A 48 15.83 13.84 6.09
N THR A 49 14.68 13.34 5.62
CA THR A 49 13.72 14.11 4.79
C THR A 49 12.57 14.72 5.60
N ALA A 50 12.24 14.20 6.77
CA ALA A 50 11.18 14.72 7.64
C ALA A 50 11.30 16.24 7.97
N PRO A 51 12.50 16.80 8.25
CA PRO A 51 12.65 18.25 8.48
C PRO A 51 12.37 19.10 7.22
N LEU A 52 12.72 18.58 6.04
CA LEU A 52 12.49 19.25 4.75
C LEU A 52 11.00 19.25 4.36
N GLU A 53 10.28 18.17 4.63
CA GLU A 53 8.84 18.06 4.37
C GLU A 53 8.02 18.98 5.28
N SER A 54 8.39 19.10 6.56
CA SER A 54 7.75 20.04 7.50
C SER A 54 7.97 21.51 7.11
N GLN A 55 9.13 21.85 6.58
CA GLN A 55 9.46 23.21 6.12
C GLN A 55 8.98 23.52 4.69
N LEU A 56 8.59 22.50 3.92
CA LEU A 56 8.19 22.64 2.50
C LEU A 56 6.97 23.54 2.32
N ASN A 57 5.98 23.43 3.21
CA ASN A 57 4.79 24.28 3.15
C ASN A 57 5.15 25.75 3.41
N ASN A 58 6.03 26.02 4.38
CA ASN A 58 6.53 27.37 4.66
C ASN A 58 7.36 27.93 3.50
N ILE A 59 8.20 27.10 2.86
CA ILE A 59 8.99 27.51 1.69
C ILE A 59 8.08 27.79 0.48
N LYS A 60 7.04 26.97 0.25
CA LYS A 60 6.04 27.21 -0.81
C LYS A 60 5.25 28.50 -0.59
N GLU A 61 4.87 28.79 0.65
CA GLU A 61 4.21 30.06 1.01
C GLU A 61 5.14 31.27 0.77
N ARG A 62 6.42 31.15 1.11
CA ARG A 62 7.42 32.21 0.83
C ARG A 62 7.68 32.38 -0.66
N VAL A 63 7.69 31.30 -1.44
CA VAL A 63 7.80 31.37 -2.92
C VAL A 63 6.59 32.08 -3.52
N ALA A 64 5.37 31.73 -3.10
CA ALA A 64 4.14 32.39 -3.56
C ALA A 64 4.12 33.90 -3.22
N PHE A 65 4.63 34.27 -2.04
CA PHE A 65 4.81 35.67 -1.67
C PHE A 65 5.81 36.40 -2.59
N ILE A 66 6.96 35.79 -2.89
CA ILE A 66 7.97 36.38 -3.79
C ILE A 66 7.42 36.51 -5.22
N GLU A 67 6.68 35.53 -5.72
CA GLU A 67 6.03 35.61 -7.04
C GLU A 67 5.06 36.79 -7.14
N THR A 68 4.29 37.03 -6.08
CA THR A 68 3.39 38.17 -5.99
C THR A 68 4.15 39.51 -5.97
N ASP A 69 5.29 39.56 -5.27
CA ASP A 69 6.17 40.73 -5.24
C ASP A 69 6.80 41.05 -6.61
N LEU A 70 7.24 40.01 -7.34
CA LEU A 70 7.80 40.16 -8.70
C LEU A 70 6.76 40.71 -9.69
N ILE A 71 5.51 40.25 -9.62
CA ILE A 71 4.40 40.77 -10.44
C ILE A 71 4.21 42.27 -10.18
N ARG A 72 4.22 42.68 -8.90
CA ARG A 72 4.10 44.09 -8.51
C ARG A 72 5.26 44.93 -9.06
N LYS A 73 6.51 44.50 -8.84
CA LYS A 73 7.71 45.19 -9.35
C LYS A 73 7.67 45.33 -10.88
N LYS A 74 7.21 44.30 -11.61
CA LYS A 74 7.05 44.32 -13.07
C LYS A 74 6.01 45.36 -13.50
N GLN A 75 4.90 45.47 -12.79
CA GLN A 75 3.87 46.49 -13.05
C GLN A 75 4.41 47.91 -12.79
N GLU A 76 5.15 48.11 -11.70
CA GLU A 76 5.79 49.40 -11.37
C GLU A 76 6.79 49.83 -12.45
N ILE A 77 7.63 48.92 -12.92
CA ILE A 77 8.59 49.17 -14.01
C ILE A 77 7.85 49.52 -15.32
N ASN A 78 6.80 48.77 -15.67
CA ASN A 78 5.98 49.04 -16.86
C ASN A 78 5.31 50.41 -16.80
N ASN A 79 4.78 50.79 -15.62
CA ASN A 79 4.20 52.12 -15.41
C ASN A 79 5.27 53.22 -15.47
N GLY A 80 6.48 52.96 -14.97
CA GLY A 80 7.65 53.82 -15.11
C GLY A 80 8.01 54.08 -16.58
N TYR A 81 8.10 53.03 -17.41
CA TYR A 81 8.35 53.16 -18.84
C TYR A 81 7.24 53.91 -19.60
N LYS A 82 5.96 53.69 -19.26
CA LYS A 82 4.83 54.45 -19.82
C LYS A 82 4.94 55.95 -19.51
N ASN A 83 5.29 56.29 -18.28
CA ASN A 83 5.49 57.68 -17.85
C ASN A 83 6.73 58.29 -18.55
N LEU A 84 7.78 57.49 -18.77
CA LEU A 84 8.98 57.90 -19.49
C LEU A 84 8.71 58.23 -20.97
N THR A 85 7.77 57.56 -21.65
CA THR A 85 7.41 57.88 -23.05
C THR A 85 6.98 59.33 -23.22
N ALA A 86 6.16 59.85 -22.29
CA ALA A 86 5.75 61.26 -22.29
C ALA A 86 6.95 62.20 -22.01
N LYS A 87 7.83 61.82 -21.09
CA LYS A 87 9.04 62.58 -20.74
C LYS A 87 10.09 62.58 -21.87
N LYS A 88 10.17 61.50 -22.67
CA LYS A 88 11.09 61.38 -23.81
C LYS A 88 10.74 62.34 -24.95
N ILE A 89 9.45 62.54 -25.23
CA ILE A 89 9.02 63.54 -26.22
C ILE A 89 9.42 64.95 -25.79
N ILE A 90 9.32 65.26 -24.49
CA ILE A 90 9.78 66.53 -23.92
C ILE A 90 11.31 66.62 -24.02
N PHE A 91 12.03 65.57 -23.66
CA PHE A 91 13.48 65.47 -23.75
C PHE A 91 14.00 65.70 -25.16
N ASP A 92 13.48 64.97 -26.17
CA ASP A 92 13.92 65.06 -27.56
C ASP A 92 13.69 66.49 -28.12
N LYS A 93 12.55 67.11 -27.76
CA LYS A 93 12.26 68.51 -28.10
C LYS A 93 13.20 69.48 -27.39
N THR A 94 13.46 69.28 -26.10
CA THR A 94 14.34 70.14 -25.30
C THR A 94 15.79 70.04 -25.76
N VAL A 95 16.30 68.84 -26.06
CA VAL A 95 17.66 68.62 -26.58
C VAL A 95 17.82 69.21 -27.98
N ALA A 96 16.86 68.97 -28.89
CA ALA A 96 16.90 69.57 -30.23
C ALA A 96 16.87 71.10 -30.16
N LYS A 97 16.02 71.67 -29.29
CA LYS A 97 15.94 73.11 -29.07
C LYS A 97 17.24 73.67 -28.47
N ASN A 98 17.79 73.04 -27.45
CA ASN A 98 19.05 73.43 -26.82
C ASN A 98 20.23 73.35 -27.82
N TYR A 99 20.29 72.32 -28.67
CA TYR A 99 21.30 72.17 -29.71
C TYR A 99 21.22 73.28 -30.77
N ILE A 100 20.01 73.58 -31.27
CA ILE A 100 19.78 74.66 -32.26
C ILE A 100 20.10 76.04 -31.66
N GLU A 101 19.63 76.31 -30.44
CA GLU A 101 19.89 77.57 -29.73
C GLU A 101 21.38 77.71 -29.39
N GLY A 102 22.08 76.62 -29.03
CA GLY A 102 23.52 76.59 -28.79
C GLY A 102 24.37 76.84 -30.03
N TYR A 103 23.91 76.44 -31.22
CA TYR A 103 24.59 76.68 -32.50
C TYR A 103 24.37 78.11 -33.03
N ASN A 104 23.18 78.68 -32.83
CA ASN A 104 22.83 80.04 -33.27
C ASN A 104 23.11 81.14 -32.22
N ASN A 105 23.67 80.78 -31.06
CA ASN A 105 23.99 81.72 -29.98
C ASN A 105 25.25 82.54 -30.29
N ASN A 106 25.12 83.49 -31.22
CA ASN A 106 26.10 84.55 -31.36
C ASN A 106 25.83 85.60 -30.28
N TRP A 107 26.49 85.50 -29.12
CA TRP A 107 26.36 86.49 -28.04
C TRP A 107 26.57 87.93 -28.53
N LEU A 108 27.35 88.10 -29.61
CA LEU A 108 27.55 89.36 -30.30
C LEU A 108 26.25 89.94 -30.89
N SER A 109 25.35 89.15 -31.48
CA SER A 109 24.12 89.68 -32.09
C SER A 109 23.11 90.19 -31.07
N TYR A 110 23.04 89.58 -29.88
CA TYR A 110 22.22 90.05 -28.77
C TYR A 110 22.85 91.25 -28.04
N PHE A 111 24.18 91.28 -27.93
CA PHE A 111 24.93 92.43 -27.42
C PHE A 111 24.76 93.66 -28.34
N LEU A 112 24.71 93.46 -29.65
CA LEU A 112 24.59 94.53 -30.65
C LEU A 112 23.14 95.02 -30.89
N SER A 113 22.12 94.32 -30.39
CA SER A 113 20.70 94.65 -30.62
C SER A 113 19.97 95.24 -29.41
N SER A 114 20.64 95.41 -28.28
CA SER A 114 20.04 95.88 -27.02
C SER A 114 20.61 97.24 -26.60
N SER A 115 19.74 98.11 -26.08
CA SER A 115 20.07 99.54 -25.87
C SER A 115 20.55 99.87 -24.45
N GLN A 116 20.49 98.92 -23.50
CA GLN A 116 20.90 99.12 -22.10
C GLN A 116 21.60 97.88 -21.50
N ALA A 117 22.63 98.11 -20.68
CA ALA A 117 23.44 97.04 -20.08
C ALA A 117 22.67 96.15 -19.07
N SER A 118 21.66 96.68 -18.37
CA SER A 118 20.84 95.89 -17.44
C SER A 118 19.96 94.86 -18.17
N GLU A 119 19.47 95.22 -19.36
CA GLU A 119 18.64 94.37 -20.21
C GLU A 119 19.46 93.26 -20.87
N ILE A 120 20.73 93.54 -21.22
CA ILE A 120 21.71 92.53 -21.65
C ILE A 120 21.97 91.52 -20.52
N ILE A 121 22.24 91.98 -19.31
CA ILE A 121 22.51 91.12 -18.16
C ILE A 121 21.28 90.27 -17.81
N GLN A 122 20.07 90.85 -17.83
CA GLN A 122 18.83 90.11 -17.60
C GLN A 122 18.58 89.04 -18.68
N ASN A 123 18.78 89.37 -19.96
CA ASN A 123 18.61 88.41 -21.05
C ASN A 123 19.66 87.29 -21.02
N LEU A 124 20.93 87.62 -20.72
CA LEU A 124 21.99 86.64 -20.53
C LEU A 124 21.75 85.76 -19.29
N ALA A 125 21.27 86.34 -18.19
CA ALA A 125 20.90 85.60 -16.99
C ALA A 125 19.69 84.69 -17.24
N TYR A 126 18.69 85.14 -17.99
CA TYR A 126 17.53 84.33 -18.39
C TYR A 126 17.93 83.17 -19.30
N GLN A 127 18.81 83.39 -20.29
CA GLN A 127 19.32 82.32 -21.13
C GLN A 127 20.14 81.29 -20.34
N LYS A 128 20.99 81.77 -19.42
CA LYS A 128 21.76 80.89 -18.52
C LYS A 128 20.84 80.08 -17.61
N ALA A 129 19.84 80.71 -16.99
CA ALA A 129 18.86 80.03 -16.14
C ALA A 129 18.03 78.99 -16.90
N LYS A 130 17.63 79.27 -18.15
CA LYS A 130 16.93 78.33 -19.03
C LYS A 130 17.81 77.14 -19.41
N ALA A 131 19.08 77.37 -19.76
CA ALA A 131 20.03 76.29 -20.05
C ALA A 131 20.30 75.41 -18.82
N ASP A 132 20.41 76.02 -17.62
CA ASP A 132 20.57 75.31 -16.36
C ASP A 132 19.32 74.48 -16.02
N GLN A 133 18.11 75.01 -16.26
CA GLN A 133 16.86 74.28 -16.09
C GLN A 133 16.74 73.09 -17.06
N ASP A 134 17.07 73.28 -18.34
CA ASP A 134 17.07 72.20 -19.35
C ASP A 134 18.07 71.11 -18.98
N LYS A 135 19.26 71.48 -18.47
CA LYS A 135 20.25 70.54 -17.96
C LYS A 135 19.71 69.72 -16.78
N VAL A 136 19.01 70.33 -15.84
CA VAL A 136 18.37 69.63 -14.72
C VAL A 136 17.29 68.65 -15.20
N ILE A 137 16.45 69.05 -16.17
CA ILE A 137 15.42 68.18 -16.75
C ILE A 137 16.06 66.98 -17.47
N ILE A 138 17.07 67.22 -18.30
CA ILE A 138 17.84 66.19 -19.03
C ILE A 138 18.51 65.23 -18.05
N THR A 139 19.18 65.73 -17.01
CA THR A 139 19.83 64.91 -15.99
C THR A 139 18.83 64.08 -15.19
N ASN A 140 17.70 64.65 -14.76
CA ASN A 140 16.69 63.89 -14.02
C ASN A 140 16.02 62.79 -14.85
N ILE A 141 15.79 63.04 -16.15
CA ILE A 141 15.27 62.03 -17.07
C ILE A 141 16.31 60.94 -17.30
N ALA A 142 17.58 61.30 -17.51
CA ALA A 142 18.68 60.33 -17.65
C ALA A 142 18.83 59.45 -16.40
N LEU A 143 18.81 60.03 -15.20
CA LEU A 143 18.84 59.30 -13.93
C LEU A 143 17.62 58.37 -13.77
N SER A 144 16.44 58.81 -14.19
CA SER A 144 15.22 57.97 -14.17
C SER A 144 15.32 56.78 -15.13
N ILE A 145 15.96 56.96 -16.29
CA ILE A 145 16.22 55.88 -17.26
C ILE A 145 17.18 54.86 -16.65
N THR A 146 18.30 55.32 -16.09
CA THR A 146 19.30 54.46 -15.47
C THR A 146 18.74 53.68 -14.27
N ASP A 147 17.94 54.32 -13.41
CA ASP A 147 17.26 53.66 -12.28
C ASP A 147 16.25 52.59 -12.75
N LEU A 148 15.47 52.86 -13.79
CA LEU A 148 14.54 51.87 -14.38
C LEU A 148 15.30 50.70 -15.03
N GLU A 149 16.41 50.95 -15.70
CA GLU A 149 17.28 49.91 -16.28
C GLU A 149 17.96 49.05 -15.21
N GLU A 150 18.37 49.64 -14.09
CA GLU A 150 18.90 48.90 -12.94
C GLU A 150 17.83 48.05 -12.27
N LYS A 151 16.64 48.60 -12.01
CA LYS A 151 15.50 47.85 -11.46
C LYS A 151 15.08 46.69 -12.36
N LYS A 152 15.10 46.89 -13.68
CA LYS A 152 14.82 45.83 -14.65
C LYS A 152 15.86 44.70 -14.58
N ARG A 153 17.15 45.03 -14.56
CA ARG A 153 18.23 44.04 -14.43
C ARG A 153 18.17 43.26 -13.11
N ASN A 154 17.85 43.95 -12.01
CA ASN A 154 17.68 43.31 -10.71
C ASN A 154 16.47 42.37 -10.69
N LEU A 155 15.34 42.79 -11.26
CA LEU A 155 14.15 41.95 -11.40
C LEU A 155 14.45 40.69 -12.24
N GLU A 156 15.12 40.83 -13.38
CA GLU A 156 15.54 39.70 -14.21
C GLU A 156 16.47 38.74 -13.44
N SER A 157 17.38 39.26 -12.60
CA SER A 157 18.24 38.44 -11.75
C SER A 157 17.47 37.71 -10.64
N GLU A 158 16.48 38.35 -10.03
CA GLU A 158 15.62 37.76 -9.00
C GLU A 158 14.73 36.66 -9.58
N GLU A 159 14.14 36.86 -10.76
CA GLU A 159 13.36 35.85 -11.50
C GLU A 159 14.22 34.60 -11.80
N ILE A 160 15.43 34.79 -12.36
CA ILE A 160 16.35 33.68 -12.67
C ILE A 160 16.75 32.88 -11.40
N LYS A 161 17.02 33.56 -10.29
CA LYS A 161 17.40 32.91 -9.02
C LYS A 161 16.23 32.14 -8.41
N LEU A 162 15.02 32.70 -8.45
CA LEU A 162 13.83 32.05 -7.93
C LEU A 162 13.52 30.77 -8.72
N ASP A 163 13.57 30.84 -10.05
CA ASP A 163 13.36 29.67 -10.91
C ASP A 163 14.41 28.58 -10.63
N ALA A 164 15.68 28.96 -10.48
CA ALA A 164 16.73 28.01 -10.12
C ALA A 164 16.50 27.34 -8.75
N ILE A 165 15.99 28.07 -7.75
CA ILE A 165 15.66 27.53 -6.42
C ILE A 165 14.44 26.60 -6.49
N LYS A 166 13.38 26.97 -7.22
CA LYS A 166 12.20 26.13 -7.43
C LYS A 166 12.57 24.80 -8.08
N ILE A 167 13.34 24.87 -9.18
CA ILE A 167 13.85 23.69 -9.88
C ILE A 167 14.69 22.83 -8.96
N SER A 168 15.60 23.41 -8.16
CA SER A 168 16.44 22.65 -7.24
C SER A 168 15.66 22.02 -6.09
N LEU A 169 14.65 22.70 -5.54
CA LEU A 169 13.82 22.20 -4.44
C LEU A 169 12.95 21.03 -4.89
N ASP A 170 12.24 21.21 -6.01
CA ASP A 170 11.40 20.17 -6.59
C ASP A 170 12.25 18.96 -7.00
N LYS A 171 13.45 19.20 -7.56
CA LYS A 171 14.39 18.12 -7.90
C LYS A 171 14.83 17.32 -6.67
N VAL A 172 15.26 17.98 -5.58
CA VAL A 172 15.74 17.27 -4.38
C VAL A 172 14.60 16.49 -3.69
N VAL A 173 13.40 17.06 -3.60
CA VAL A 173 12.23 16.37 -3.02
C VAL A 173 11.79 15.21 -3.92
N SER A 174 11.77 15.41 -5.23
CA SER A 174 11.40 14.37 -6.19
C SER A 174 12.42 13.23 -6.20
N GLU A 175 13.72 13.53 -6.21
CA GLU A 175 14.79 12.51 -6.18
C GLU A 175 14.76 11.70 -4.88
N ALA A 176 14.53 12.34 -3.73
CA ALA A 176 14.40 11.66 -2.45
C ALA A 176 13.17 10.74 -2.41
N LYS A 177 12.02 11.19 -2.94
CA LYS A 177 10.81 10.36 -3.05
C LYS A 177 10.99 9.20 -4.02
N THR A 178 11.64 9.44 -5.17
CA THR A 178 11.99 8.37 -6.12
C THR A 178 12.94 7.35 -5.50
N TYR A 179 13.91 7.80 -4.70
CA TYR A 179 14.82 6.92 -3.98
C TYR A 179 14.11 6.09 -2.90
N GLN A 180 13.24 6.72 -2.09
CA GLN A 180 12.41 6.02 -1.11
C GLN A 180 11.47 5.00 -1.77
N ALA A 181 10.81 5.37 -2.88
CA ALA A 181 9.98 4.48 -3.66
C ALA A 181 10.78 3.31 -4.26
N SER A 182 12.01 3.55 -4.72
CA SER A 182 12.93 2.51 -5.18
C SER A 182 13.33 1.55 -4.06
N LEU A 183 13.65 2.06 -2.86
CA LEU A 183 13.96 1.23 -1.69
C LEU A 183 12.75 0.40 -1.25
N THR A 184 11.55 1.00 -1.18
CA THR A 184 10.31 0.27 -0.88
C THR A 184 10.01 -0.79 -1.94
N GLY A 185 10.22 -0.48 -3.22
CA GLY A 185 10.10 -1.45 -4.31
C GLY A 185 11.07 -2.63 -4.16
N LYS A 186 12.34 -2.37 -3.86
CA LYS A 186 13.35 -3.42 -3.62
C LYS A 186 13.05 -4.25 -2.37
N ILE A 187 12.59 -3.63 -1.27
CA ILE A 187 12.14 -4.34 -0.06
C ILE A 187 10.96 -5.25 -0.40
N ALA A 188 9.98 -4.76 -1.18
CA ALA A 188 8.84 -5.56 -1.61
C ALA A 188 9.27 -6.73 -2.50
N THR A 189 10.18 -6.52 -3.47
CA THR A 189 10.71 -7.57 -4.34
C THR A 189 11.49 -8.63 -3.55
N LEU A 190 12.38 -8.22 -2.65
CA LEU A 190 13.19 -9.15 -1.85
C LEU A 190 12.34 -9.87 -0.81
N SER A 191 11.35 -9.21 -0.19
CA SER A 191 10.39 -9.87 0.70
C SER A 191 9.49 -10.85 -0.06
N ALA A 192 9.11 -10.52 -1.31
CA ALA A 192 8.38 -11.42 -2.18
C ALA A 192 9.23 -12.63 -2.59
N ARG A 193 10.53 -12.44 -2.91
CA ARG A 193 11.46 -13.54 -3.23
C ARG A 193 11.73 -14.41 -2.00
N GLN A 194 11.90 -13.81 -0.83
CA GLN A 194 12.00 -14.50 0.45
C GLN A 194 10.82 -15.44 0.63
N GLN A 195 9.61 -14.89 0.53
CA GLN A 195 8.39 -15.64 0.73
C GLN A 195 8.09 -16.62 -0.40
N GLN A 196 8.51 -16.34 -1.64
CA GLN A 196 8.46 -17.28 -2.75
C GLN A 196 9.34 -18.49 -2.49
N ILE A 197 10.57 -18.32 -2.01
CA ILE A 197 11.45 -19.42 -1.62
C ILE A 197 10.82 -20.21 -0.46
N LEU A 198 10.19 -19.53 0.51
CA LEU A 198 9.43 -20.19 1.57
C LEU A 198 8.23 -20.98 1.01
N ASN A 199 7.48 -20.40 0.09
CA ASN A 199 6.28 -20.98 -0.51
C ASN A 199 6.60 -22.11 -1.48
N GLU A 200 7.71 -22.05 -2.22
CA GLU A 200 8.22 -23.14 -3.07
C GLU A 200 8.65 -24.32 -2.19
N ARG A 201 9.29 -24.04 -1.04
CA ARG A 201 9.62 -25.04 -0.01
C ARG A 201 8.37 -25.57 0.73
N LEU A 202 7.27 -24.82 0.77
CA LEU A 202 5.97 -25.27 1.31
C LEU A 202 5.13 -26.02 0.25
N ALA A 203 5.25 -25.67 -1.01
CA ALA A 203 4.58 -26.34 -2.13
C ALA A 203 5.18 -27.72 -2.41
N SER A 204 6.49 -27.90 -2.17
CA SER A 204 7.15 -29.23 -2.24
C SER A 204 6.70 -30.20 -1.14
N LEU A 205 6.06 -29.69 -0.07
CA LEU A 205 5.47 -30.49 1.00
C LEU A 205 4.06 -31.01 0.66
N ASN A 206 3.53 -30.69 -0.54
CA ASN A 206 2.16 -31.01 -0.92
C ASN A 206 1.13 -30.51 0.13
N ILE A 207 1.48 -29.42 0.81
CA ILE A 207 0.61 -28.70 1.74
C ILE A 207 -0.29 -27.80 0.88
N PRO A 208 -1.61 -28.02 0.89
CA PRO A 208 -2.50 -27.22 0.07
C PRO A 208 -2.39 -25.73 0.46
N LEU A 209 -1.87 -24.91 -0.46
CA LEU A 209 -1.93 -23.43 -0.40
C LEU A 209 -3.37 -22.89 -0.46
N TYR A 210 -4.33 -23.80 -0.62
CA TYR A 210 -5.76 -23.59 -0.64
C TYR A 210 -6.37 -24.69 0.21
N ALA A 211 -7.28 -24.34 1.13
CA ALA A 211 -8.11 -25.35 1.79
C ALA A 211 -8.90 -26.11 0.73
N LEU A 212 -8.34 -27.23 0.24
CA LEU A 212 -8.96 -28.35 -0.46
C LEU A 212 -7.87 -29.33 -0.94
N SER A 213 -7.44 -30.21 -0.03
CA SER A 213 -7.35 -31.65 -0.23
C SER A 213 -6.64 -32.28 0.98
N GLY A 214 -7.41 -32.71 1.98
CA GLY A 214 -6.89 -33.53 3.08
C GLY A 214 -7.72 -33.51 4.37
N GLY A 215 -8.27 -32.35 4.73
CA GLY A 215 -9.17 -32.20 5.87
C GLY A 215 -9.80 -30.81 5.84
N GLY A 216 -11.13 -30.75 5.71
CA GLY A 216 -11.85 -29.49 5.91
C GLY A 216 -11.73 -29.01 7.37
N CYS A 217 -12.16 -27.78 7.61
CA CYS A 217 -12.33 -27.25 8.95
C CYS A 217 -13.38 -28.06 9.73
N SER A 218 -13.02 -28.60 10.89
CA SER A 218 -13.89 -29.33 11.80
C SER A 218 -13.57 -28.90 13.22
N SER A 219 -14.25 -27.86 13.71
CA SER A 219 -14.01 -27.32 15.05
C SER A 219 -14.15 -28.40 16.12
N ASP A 220 -13.06 -28.74 16.78
CA ASP A 220 -13.07 -29.79 17.81
C ASP A 220 -13.86 -29.36 19.05
N LEU A 221 -13.99 -28.06 19.29
CA LEU A 221 -14.82 -27.49 20.35
C LEU A 221 -16.31 -27.72 20.12
N THR A 222 -16.83 -27.40 18.93
CA THR A 222 -18.27 -27.54 18.65
C THR A 222 -18.69 -28.99 18.43
N ASN A 223 -17.76 -29.84 17.99
CA ASN A 223 -18.02 -31.27 17.76
C ASN A 223 -17.79 -32.14 19.02
N GLY A 224 -17.35 -31.52 20.14
CA GLY A 224 -17.12 -32.21 21.40
C GLY A 224 -16.04 -33.31 21.32
N LYS A 225 -15.07 -33.17 20.40
CA LYS A 225 -14.04 -34.20 20.24
C LYS A 225 -13.06 -34.17 21.39
N ASP A 226 -12.62 -35.37 21.80
CA ASP A 226 -11.67 -35.54 22.88
C ASP A 226 -10.35 -36.13 22.40
N PRO A 227 -9.21 -35.41 22.55
CA PRO A 227 -7.91 -35.96 22.20
C PRO A 227 -7.47 -37.13 23.12
N GLY A 228 -8.15 -37.34 24.25
CA GLY A 228 -7.80 -38.41 25.19
C GLY A 228 -6.57 -38.10 26.05
N PHE A 229 -6.15 -36.83 26.10
CA PHE A 229 -5.13 -36.31 27.01
C PHE A 229 -5.52 -34.91 27.50
N GLY A 230 -4.98 -34.51 28.66
CA GLY A 230 -5.22 -33.19 29.26
C GLY A 230 -4.03 -32.23 29.09
N GLY A 231 -4.28 -30.94 29.30
CA GLY A 231 -3.27 -29.89 29.16
C GLY A 231 -2.93 -29.55 27.70
N GLY A 232 -3.75 -29.99 26.76
CA GLY A 232 -3.50 -29.83 25.33
C GLY A 232 -3.68 -28.39 24.85
N PHE A 233 -3.01 -28.06 23.74
CA PHE A 233 -3.14 -26.79 23.03
C PHE A 233 -3.73 -27.00 21.65
N GLY A 234 -4.78 -26.24 21.31
CA GLY A 234 -5.43 -26.25 20.01
C GLY A 234 -5.28 -24.89 19.34
N LEU A 235 -4.97 -24.87 18.05
CA LEU A 235 -4.75 -23.64 17.28
C LEU A 235 -5.95 -23.39 16.38
N PHE A 236 -6.79 -22.45 16.76
CA PHE A 236 -8.05 -22.18 16.08
C PHE A 236 -7.93 -20.92 15.24
N THR A 237 -8.24 -21.03 13.94
CA THR A 237 -8.29 -19.91 13.00
C THR A 237 -9.73 -19.43 12.85
N TYR A 238 -9.90 -18.11 12.72
CA TYR A 238 -11.20 -17.53 12.37
C TYR A 238 -11.41 -17.50 10.86
N GLY A 239 -12.42 -18.16 10.30
CA GLY A 239 -12.69 -18.15 8.85
C GLY A 239 -11.64 -18.84 7.97
N VAL A 240 -11.86 -18.80 6.65
CA VAL A 240 -11.01 -19.47 5.65
C VAL A 240 -9.82 -18.60 5.22
N PRO A 241 -8.84 -19.11 4.44
CA PRO A 241 -7.58 -18.41 4.16
C PRO A 241 -7.70 -17.11 3.35
N ASN A 242 -8.48 -17.10 2.26
CA ASN A 242 -8.38 -16.04 1.24
C ASN A 242 -9.17 -14.77 1.60
N ARG A 243 -10.39 -14.88 2.17
CA ARG A 243 -11.21 -13.76 2.70
C ARG A 243 -11.34 -12.52 1.80
N VAL A 244 -11.33 -12.69 0.48
CA VAL A 244 -11.49 -11.58 -0.48
C VAL A 244 -12.90 -11.55 -1.03
N GLY A 245 -13.48 -10.35 -1.07
CA GLY A 245 -14.76 -10.07 -1.69
C GLY A 245 -15.94 -10.55 -0.84
N LEU A 246 -16.97 -11.14 -1.47
CA LEU A 246 -18.23 -11.47 -0.79
C LEU A 246 -18.01 -12.64 0.19
N ASN A 247 -18.25 -12.36 1.46
CA ASN A 247 -18.38 -13.37 2.51
C ASN A 247 -19.78 -13.98 2.43
N GLN A 248 -19.93 -15.26 2.09
CA GLN A 248 -21.25 -15.86 1.87
C GLN A 248 -22.09 -15.90 3.16
N TYR A 249 -21.52 -16.42 4.25
CA TYR A 249 -22.19 -16.38 5.56
C TYR A 249 -22.35 -14.95 6.07
N GLY A 250 -21.41 -14.06 5.76
CA GLY A 250 -21.51 -12.63 6.10
C GLY A 250 -22.66 -11.93 5.38
N ALA A 251 -22.85 -12.21 4.09
CA ALA A 251 -23.97 -11.71 3.30
C ALA A 251 -25.31 -12.19 3.86
N TRP A 252 -25.38 -13.46 4.30
CA TRP A 252 -26.57 -13.98 4.98
C TRP A 252 -26.80 -13.32 6.34
N GLY A 253 -25.76 -13.12 7.15
CA GLY A 253 -25.83 -12.36 8.40
C GLY A 253 -26.32 -10.92 8.20
N ARG A 254 -25.82 -10.24 7.15
CA ARG A 254 -26.25 -8.89 6.77
C ARG A 254 -27.70 -8.86 6.28
N ALA A 255 -28.13 -9.87 5.53
CA ALA A 255 -29.53 -10.04 5.11
C ALA A 255 -30.45 -10.21 6.32
N LYS A 256 -30.07 -11.03 7.31
CA LYS A 256 -30.79 -11.16 8.59
C LYS A 256 -30.85 -9.84 9.37
N ALA A 257 -29.84 -8.99 9.22
CA ALA A 257 -29.82 -7.63 9.77
C ALA A 257 -30.61 -6.61 8.93
N GLY A 258 -31.35 -7.05 7.90
CA GLY A 258 -32.22 -6.21 7.07
C GLY A 258 -31.54 -5.47 5.93
N GLN A 259 -30.27 -5.77 5.61
CA GLN A 259 -29.57 -5.12 4.49
C GLN A 259 -30.02 -5.70 3.16
N SER A 260 -30.30 -4.81 2.18
CA SER A 260 -30.64 -5.22 0.81
C SER A 260 -29.42 -5.84 0.11
N TYR A 261 -29.64 -6.57 -0.98
CA TYR A 261 -28.54 -7.14 -1.76
C TYR A 261 -27.57 -6.06 -2.26
N ASP A 262 -28.06 -4.88 -2.60
CA ASP A 262 -27.25 -3.75 -3.06
C ASP A 262 -26.33 -3.21 -1.94
N THR A 263 -26.87 -3.05 -0.73
CA THR A 263 -26.08 -2.68 0.45
C THR A 263 -25.03 -3.74 0.78
N ILE A 264 -25.38 -5.02 0.65
CA ILE A 264 -24.45 -6.14 0.85
C ILE A 264 -23.31 -6.08 -0.17
N LEU A 265 -23.61 -5.90 -1.47
CA LEU A 265 -22.58 -5.79 -2.51
C LEU A 265 -21.64 -4.61 -2.25
N HIS A 266 -22.19 -3.45 -1.88
CA HIS A 266 -21.40 -2.28 -1.52
C HIS A 266 -20.61 -2.46 -0.21
N ALA A 267 -20.96 -3.40 0.66
CA ALA A 267 -20.14 -3.72 1.83
C ALA A 267 -18.83 -4.45 1.44
N TYR A 268 -18.87 -5.31 0.42
CA TYR A 268 -17.73 -6.16 0.04
C TYR A 268 -16.93 -5.70 -1.18
N TYR A 269 -17.51 -4.84 -2.04
CA TYR A 269 -16.86 -4.40 -3.27
C TYR A 269 -16.91 -2.88 -3.46
N ASN A 270 -15.90 -2.33 -4.16
CA ASN A 270 -15.99 -1.03 -4.82
C ASN A 270 -16.32 -1.26 -6.30
N PHE A 271 -17.45 -0.74 -6.76
CA PHE A 271 -17.83 -0.72 -8.17
C PHE A 271 -18.52 0.61 -8.46
N ASP A 272 -18.48 1.02 -9.73
CA ASP A 272 -19.01 2.31 -10.17
C ASP A 272 -20.52 2.23 -10.41
N SER A 273 -20.98 1.09 -10.96
CA SER A 273 -22.37 0.85 -11.31
C SER A 273 -22.70 -0.65 -11.39
N ILE A 274 -24.00 -0.97 -11.35
CA ILE A 274 -24.54 -2.26 -11.78
C ILE A 274 -25.10 -2.06 -13.20
N GLU A 275 -24.62 -2.85 -14.15
CA GLU A 275 -25.06 -2.81 -15.54
C GLU A 275 -25.70 -4.13 -15.95
N ASN A 276 -26.65 -4.07 -16.87
CA ASN A 276 -27.23 -5.26 -17.49
C ASN A 276 -26.28 -5.78 -18.58
N LYS A 277 -25.71 -6.97 -18.37
CA LYS A 277 -24.86 -7.67 -19.35
C LYS A 277 -25.42 -9.06 -19.64
N ASN A 278 -25.15 -9.53 -20.84
CA ASN A 278 -25.45 -10.90 -21.25
C ASN A 278 -24.27 -11.44 -22.05
N ALA A 279 -24.01 -12.74 -21.94
CA ALA A 279 -22.95 -13.42 -22.65
C ALA A 279 -23.25 -14.92 -22.75
N THR A 280 -22.57 -15.58 -23.66
CA THR A 280 -22.46 -17.04 -23.66
C THR A 280 -21.21 -17.42 -22.86
N ILE A 281 -21.37 -18.31 -21.88
CA ILE A 281 -20.28 -18.80 -21.03
C ILE A 281 -19.90 -20.20 -21.48
N ASN A 282 -18.63 -20.38 -21.85
CA ASN A 282 -18.06 -21.68 -22.16
C ASN A 282 -17.57 -22.34 -20.87
N VAL A 283 -18.08 -23.54 -20.59
CA VAL A 283 -17.77 -24.31 -19.40
C VAL A 283 -16.97 -25.55 -19.81
N ASP A 284 -15.76 -25.68 -19.25
CA ASP A 284 -14.86 -26.77 -19.59
C ASP A 284 -15.52 -28.12 -19.30
N GLY A 285 -15.65 -28.95 -20.34
CA GLY A 285 -16.26 -30.29 -20.26
C GLY A 285 -17.79 -30.34 -20.32
N TYR A 286 -18.49 -29.18 -20.36
CA TYR A 286 -19.97 -29.13 -20.32
C TYR A 286 -20.60 -28.30 -21.42
N GLY A 287 -19.81 -27.63 -22.27
CA GLY A 287 -20.31 -26.85 -23.41
C GLY A 287 -20.64 -25.41 -23.05
N SER A 288 -21.52 -24.80 -23.85
CA SER A 288 -21.83 -23.36 -23.75
C SER A 288 -23.23 -23.14 -23.18
N TYR A 289 -23.35 -22.19 -22.25
CA TYR A 289 -24.60 -21.81 -21.59
C TYR A 289 -24.85 -20.30 -21.74
N SER A 290 -26.11 -19.88 -21.71
CA SER A 290 -26.41 -18.46 -21.46
C SER A 290 -25.86 -18.08 -20.08
N LEU A 291 -25.54 -16.79 -19.86
CA LEU A 291 -25.07 -16.31 -18.57
C LEU A 291 -26.03 -16.71 -17.43
N GLU A 292 -27.34 -16.60 -17.66
CA GLU A 292 -28.35 -16.96 -16.66
C GLU A 292 -28.40 -18.47 -16.41
N ASP A 293 -28.36 -19.29 -17.45
CA ASP A 293 -28.34 -20.75 -17.31
C ASP A 293 -27.09 -21.24 -16.58
N TYR A 294 -25.94 -20.57 -16.80
CA TYR A 294 -24.71 -20.83 -16.06
C TYR A 294 -24.89 -20.51 -14.58
N VAL A 295 -25.42 -19.33 -14.24
CA VAL A 295 -25.58 -18.91 -12.83
C VAL A 295 -26.57 -19.82 -12.08
N LYS A 296 -27.64 -20.30 -12.74
CA LYS A 296 -28.59 -21.29 -12.15
C LYS A 296 -27.94 -22.62 -11.76
N ARG A 297 -26.76 -22.92 -12.29
CA ARG A 297 -25.98 -24.15 -12.08
C ARG A 297 -24.87 -24.01 -11.05
N VAL A 298 -24.85 -22.88 -10.32
CA VAL A 298 -23.92 -22.63 -9.21
C VAL A 298 -24.54 -23.04 -7.87
N TYR A 299 -23.86 -23.93 -7.14
CA TYR A 299 -24.38 -24.57 -5.91
C TYR A 299 -23.67 -24.11 -4.62
N GLU A 300 -23.13 -22.90 -4.62
CA GLU A 300 -22.25 -22.40 -3.55
C GLU A 300 -22.94 -22.17 -2.20
N VAL A 301 -24.15 -21.60 -2.21
CA VAL A 301 -24.86 -21.18 -1.00
C VAL A 301 -26.14 -22.00 -0.78
N PRO A 302 -26.59 -22.23 0.47
CA PRO A 302 -27.86 -22.89 0.77
C PRO A 302 -29.07 -22.21 0.12
N ASP A 303 -30.05 -22.99 -0.35
CA ASP A 303 -31.26 -22.45 -1.00
C ASP A 303 -32.25 -21.79 -0.02
N ASN A 304 -32.12 -22.06 1.28
CA ASN A 304 -33.02 -21.55 2.31
C ASN A 304 -32.59 -20.18 2.88
N TRP A 305 -31.57 -19.53 2.33
CA TRP A 305 -31.13 -18.19 2.76
C TRP A 305 -32.01 -17.07 2.18
N THR A 306 -33.29 -17.08 2.57
CA THR A 306 -34.34 -16.21 2.00
C THR A 306 -34.59 -14.93 2.79
N ASP A 307 -33.81 -14.67 3.85
CA ASP A 307 -33.92 -13.46 4.67
C ASP A 307 -33.83 -12.18 3.83
N ASN A 308 -34.66 -11.21 4.21
CA ASN A 308 -34.78 -9.90 3.57
C ASN A 308 -34.90 -9.98 2.03
N ASP A 309 -35.93 -10.67 1.55
CA ASP A 309 -36.21 -10.85 0.11
C ASP A 309 -35.04 -11.52 -0.63
N SER A 310 -34.52 -12.60 -0.02
CA SER A 310 -33.41 -13.41 -0.55
C SER A 310 -32.17 -12.56 -0.87
N ALA A 311 -31.89 -11.53 -0.07
CA ALA A 311 -30.84 -10.54 -0.35
C ALA A 311 -29.46 -11.20 -0.52
N ALA A 312 -29.14 -12.22 0.29
CA ALA A 312 -27.88 -12.96 0.19
C ALA A 312 -27.78 -13.76 -1.13
N LEU A 313 -28.86 -14.41 -1.56
CA LEU A 313 -28.91 -15.16 -2.83
C LEU A 313 -28.76 -14.20 -4.02
N LYS A 314 -29.45 -13.05 -3.98
CA LYS A 314 -29.38 -12.01 -5.02
C LYS A 314 -27.97 -11.42 -5.12
N ALA A 315 -27.34 -11.09 -3.98
CA ALA A 315 -25.96 -10.60 -3.95
C ALA A 315 -24.98 -11.64 -4.51
N GLN A 316 -25.11 -12.92 -4.11
CA GLN A 316 -24.29 -14.00 -4.64
C GLN A 316 -24.49 -14.18 -6.16
N ALA A 317 -25.72 -14.12 -6.68
CA ALA A 317 -25.98 -14.24 -8.12
C ALA A 317 -25.28 -13.13 -8.93
N ILE A 318 -25.34 -11.89 -8.46
CA ILE A 318 -24.65 -10.74 -9.09
C ILE A 318 -23.12 -10.89 -9.01
N ALA A 319 -22.58 -11.35 -7.87
CA ALA A 319 -21.16 -11.64 -7.73
C ALA A 319 -20.68 -12.74 -8.68
N VAL A 320 -21.43 -13.84 -8.80
CA VAL A 320 -21.15 -14.94 -9.74
C VAL A 320 -21.12 -14.44 -11.19
N ARG A 321 -22.12 -13.66 -11.62
CA ARG A 321 -22.14 -13.06 -12.98
C ARG A 321 -20.91 -12.19 -13.23
N SER A 322 -20.59 -11.34 -12.27
CA SER A 322 -19.44 -10.42 -12.39
C SER A 322 -18.12 -11.18 -12.48
N TYR A 323 -17.93 -12.17 -11.60
CA TYR A 323 -16.75 -13.02 -11.60
C TYR A 323 -16.58 -13.78 -12.91
N VAL A 324 -17.60 -14.50 -13.39
CA VAL A 324 -17.46 -15.32 -14.60
C VAL A 324 -17.20 -14.48 -15.84
N LEU A 325 -17.83 -13.30 -15.97
CA LEU A 325 -17.57 -12.40 -17.09
C LEU A 325 -16.16 -11.82 -17.03
N ALA A 326 -15.69 -11.39 -15.84
CA ALA A 326 -14.33 -10.91 -15.69
C ALA A 326 -13.29 -12.02 -15.93
N TYR A 327 -13.57 -13.25 -15.49
CA TYR A 327 -12.69 -14.40 -15.65
C TYR A 327 -12.55 -14.82 -17.12
N THR A 328 -13.67 -14.88 -17.84
CA THR A 328 -13.74 -15.35 -19.23
C THR A 328 -13.51 -14.23 -20.26
N ASN A 329 -13.13 -13.03 -19.85
CA ASN A 329 -13.06 -11.86 -20.72
C ASN A 329 -14.37 -11.65 -21.52
N ASN A 330 -15.49 -11.54 -20.80
CA ASN A 330 -16.84 -11.41 -21.35
C ASN A 330 -17.28 -12.60 -22.24
N GLY A 331 -16.93 -13.83 -21.84
CA GLY A 331 -17.32 -15.06 -22.54
C GLY A 331 -16.41 -15.51 -23.68
N GLN A 332 -15.30 -14.79 -23.93
CA GLN A 332 -14.32 -15.15 -24.96
C GLN A 332 -13.47 -16.36 -24.56
N GLY A 333 -13.20 -16.52 -23.27
CA GLY A 333 -12.54 -17.68 -22.67
C GLY A 333 -13.53 -18.71 -22.15
N SER A 334 -13.00 -19.72 -21.47
CA SER A 334 -13.77 -20.73 -20.74
C SER A 334 -13.53 -20.65 -19.24
N ILE A 335 -14.43 -21.25 -18.46
CA ILE A 335 -14.29 -21.38 -17.01
C ILE A 335 -14.24 -22.85 -16.60
N CYS A 336 -13.32 -23.15 -15.68
CA CYS A 336 -13.16 -24.49 -15.14
C CYS A 336 -14.27 -24.82 -14.12
N THR A 337 -14.55 -26.11 -13.91
CA THR A 337 -15.66 -26.60 -13.05
C THR A 337 -15.21 -27.11 -11.69
N THR A 338 -13.93 -26.95 -11.36
CA THR A 338 -13.40 -27.31 -10.05
C THR A 338 -13.70 -26.20 -9.03
N GLN A 339 -13.61 -26.53 -7.74
CA GLN A 339 -13.71 -25.56 -6.64
C GLN A 339 -12.66 -24.43 -6.72
N GLN A 340 -11.62 -24.57 -7.56
CA GLN A 340 -10.63 -23.53 -7.80
C GLN A 340 -11.16 -22.40 -8.70
N CYS A 341 -12.19 -22.67 -9.52
CA CYS A 341 -12.85 -21.67 -10.35
C CYS A 341 -14.28 -21.39 -9.86
N GLN A 342 -15.14 -22.42 -9.84
CA GLN A 342 -16.55 -22.34 -9.45
C GLN A 342 -17.13 -23.75 -9.34
N VAL A 343 -17.90 -24.05 -8.28
CA VAL A 343 -18.71 -25.29 -8.24
C VAL A 343 -19.86 -25.20 -9.26
N PHE A 344 -19.68 -25.84 -10.41
CA PHE A 344 -20.69 -26.00 -11.46
C PHE A 344 -21.31 -27.40 -11.41
N LYS A 345 -22.63 -27.50 -11.64
CA LYS A 345 -23.31 -28.79 -11.84
C LYS A 345 -24.08 -28.82 -13.18
N PRO A 346 -24.26 -29.99 -13.80
CA PRO A 346 -24.99 -30.09 -15.07
C PRO A 346 -26.45 -29.62 -14.97
N ASP A 347 -27.10 -29.99 -13.86
CA ASP A 347 -28.48 -29.66 -13.60
C ASP A 347 -28.61 -28.30 -12.89
N PRO A 348 -29.63 -27.49 -13.20
CA PRO A 348 -29.91 -26.26 -12.47
C PRO A 348 -30.37 -26.58 -11.04
N LYS A 349 -30.00 -25.71 -10.10
CA LYS A 349 -30.36 -25.87 -8.67
C LYS A 349 -31.85 -25.74 -8.40
N GLY A 350 -32.55 -24.91 -9.17
CA GLY A 350 -33.98 -24.62 -8.98
C GLY A 350 -34.26 -23.80 -7.70
N GLY A 351 -35.50 -23.85 -7.21
CA GLY A 351 -35.88 -23.30 -5.91
C GLY A 351 -35.74 -21.78 -5.79
N ASN A 352 -35.37 -21.32 -4.58
CA ASN A 352 -35.20 -19.89 -4.29
C ASN A 352 -33.96 -19.32 -5.00
N TRP A 353 -32.95 -20.14 -5.29
CA TRP A 353 -31.79 -19.76 -6.08
C TRP A 353 -32.21 -19.31 -7.48
N ASP A 354 -33.00 -20.12 -8.19
CA ASP A 354 -33.48 -19.76 -9.53
C ASP A 354 -34.32 -18.47 -9.48
N GLN A 355 -35.16 -18.29 -8.47
CA GLN A 355 -35.91 -17.04 -8.28
C GLN A 355 -34.99 -15.82 -8.07
N ALA A 356 -33.96 -15.94 -7.24
CA ALA A 356 -32.99 -14.87 -7.00
C ALA A 356 -32.15 -14.54 -8.25
N VAL A 357 -31.78 -15.57 -9.02
CA VAL A 357 -31.10 -15.41 -10.31
C VAL A 357 -32.01 -14.65 -11.27
N ASN A 358 -33.26 -15.08 -11.47
CA ASN A 358 -34.19 -14.41 -12.37
C ASN A 358 -34.52 -12.97 -11.92
N ALA A 359 -34.65 -12.72 -10.62
CA ALA A 359 -34.92 -11.40 -10.07
C ALA A 359 -33.76 -10.40 -10.27
N THR A 360 -32.54 -10.91 -10.48
CA THR A 360 -31.33 -10.11 -10.72
C THR A 360 -30.76 -10.35 -12.12
N ALA A 361 -31.58 -10.84 -13.06
CA ALA A 361 -31.13 -11.25 -14.38
C ALA A 361 -30.33 -10.13 -15.07
N GLY A 362 -29.16 -10.50 -15.58
CA GLY A 362 -28.25 -9.58 -16.26
C GLY A 362 -27.50 -8.59 -15.37
N GLN A 363 -27.81 -8.44 -14.08
CA GLN A 363 -27.14 -7.47 -13.21
C GLN A 363 -25.68 -7.86 -12.92
N VAL A 364 -24.75 -6.97 -13.27
CA VAL A 364 -23.29 -7.18 -13.14
C VAL A 364 -22.63 -5.95 -12.56
N MET A 365 -21.75 -6.14 -11.58
CA MET A 365 -20.93 -5.06 -11.00
C MET A 365 -19.81 -4.66 -11.96
N VAL A 366 -19.70 -3.36 -12.23
CA VAL A 366 -18.78 -2.80 -13.22
C VAL A 366 -17.91 -1.71 -12.61
N GLN A 367 -16.63 -1.69 -13.00
CA GLN A 367 -15.70 -0.60 -12.71
C GLN A 367 -14.91 -0.26 -13.97
N GLY A 368 -14.83 1.02 -14.33
CA GLY A 368 -14.18 1.46 -15.57
C GLY A 368 -14.79 0.84 -16.84
N GLY A 369 -16.09 0.57 -16.83
CA GLY A 369 -16.82 -0.05 -17.95
C GLY A 369 -16.61 -1.56 -18.13
N GLN A 370 -15.80 -2.20 -17.27
CA GLN A 370 -15.55 -3.65 -17.29
C GLN A 370 -16.13 -4.36 -16.06
N PRO A 371 -16.64 -5.61 -16.19
CA PRO A 371 -17.02 -6.42 -15.04
C PRO A 371 -15.86 -6.59 -14.05
N ILE A 372 -16.15 -6.42 -12.74
CA ILE A 372 -15.14 -6.68 -11.71
C ILE A 372 -14.97 -8.18 -11.48
N LYS A 373 -13.74 -8.61 -11.13
CA LYS A 373 -13.50 -9.98 -10.68
C LYS A 373 -13.98 -10.12 -9.23
N ALA A 374 -15.28 -10.32 -9.07
CA ALA A 374 -15.96 -10.40 -7.78
C ALA A 374 -15.66 -11.73 -7.05
N PHE A 375 -14.47 -11.85 -6.46
CA PHE A 375 -14.13 -13.00 -5.62
C PHE A 375 -15.14 -13.18 -4.49
N PHE A 376 -15.40 -14.41 -4.08
CA PHE A 376 -16.24 -14.72 -2.94
C PHE A 376 -15.75 -15.99 -2.27
N SER A 377 -16.05 -16.16 -0.99
CA SER A 377 -15.76 -17.39 -0.27
C SER A 377 -16.75 -17.61 0.88
N SER A 378 -16.74 -18.82 1.45
CA SER A 378 -17.73 -19.22 2.45
C SER A 378 -17.75 -18.31 3.68
N THR A 379 -16.60 -18.14 4.34
CA THR A 379 -16.54 -17.57 5.70
C THR A 379 -15.24 -16.82 5.91
N HIS A 380 -15.31 -15.59 6.40
CA HIS A 380 -14.15 -14.71 6.53
C HIS A 380 -13.70 -14.50 8.00
N GLY A 381 -14.46 -14.99 8.97
CA GLY A 381 -14.13 -14.81 10.39
C GLY A 381 -14.27 -13.34 10.82
N GLY A 382 -15.25 -12.63 10.25
CA GLY A 382 -15.53 -11.22 10.55
C GLY A 382 -14.64 -10.18 9.85
N TYR A 383 -13.78 -10.57 8.90
CA TYR A 383 -12.90 -9.63 8.19
C TYR A 383 -12.70 -9.98 6.72
N ALA A 384 -13.01 -9.07 5.78
CA ALA A 384 -12.56 -9.22 4.40
C ALA A 384 -11.30 -8.38 4.13
N PHE A 385 -10.46 -8.85 3.21
CA PHE A 385 -9.21 -8.20 2.82
C PHE A 385 -9.28 -7.64 1.40
N ASN A 386 -8.54 -6.55 1.18
CA ASN A 386 -8.21 -6.14 -0.18
C ASN A 386 -7.19 -7.13 -0.75
N THR A 387 -7.21 -7.40 -2.05
CA THR A 387 -6.23 -8.32 -2.67
C THR A 387 -4.78 -7.84 -2.50
N GLY A 388 -4.55 -6.53 -2.34
CA GLY A 388 -3.22 -5.97 -2.07
C GLY A 388 -2.75 -6.19 -0.63
N ASP A 389 -3.65 -6.55 0.29
CA ASP A 389 -3.28 -6.98 1.65
C ASP A 389 -2.81 -8.44 1.67
N LEU A 390 -3.13 -9.22 0.62
CA LEU A 390 -2.75 -10.62 0.50
C LEU A 390 -1.38 -10.77 -0.16
N HIS A 391 -0.55 -11.62 0.45
CA HIS A 391 0.76 -11.93 -0.07
C HIS A 391 0.69 -12.63 -1.44
N GLY A 392 1.42 -12.13 -2.44
CA GLY A 392 1.49 -12.70 -3.78
C GLY A 392 0.35 -12.30 -4.72
N TRP A 393 -0.58 -11.46 -4.26
CA TRP A 393 -1.70 -10.97 -5.05
C TRP A 393 -1.46 -9.53 -5.49
N SER A 394 -1.97 -9.18 -6.67
CA SER A 394 -1.98 -7.79 -7.12
C SER A 394 -3.13 -7.03 -6.46
N GLY A 395 -2.86 -5.81 -6.00
CA GLY A 395 -3.88 -4.92 -5.48
C GLY A 395 -4.95 -4.61 -6.54
N THR A 396 -6.21 -4.63 -6.12
CA THR A 396 -7.35 -4.31 -6.97
C THR A 396 -8.13 -3.17 -6.32
N SER A 397 -8.62 -2.25 -7.14
CA SER A 397 -9.45 -1.13 -6.69
C SER A 397 -10.84 -1.58 -6.23
N TYR A 398 -11.33 -2.71 -6.74
CA TYR A 398 -12.69 -3.20 -6.49
C TYR A 398 -12.84 -4.11 -5.26
N THR A 399 -11.75 -4.63 -4.68
CA THR A 399 -11.85 -5.41 -3.44
C THR A 399 -11.73 -4.50 -2.22
N LYS A 400 -12.41 -4.87 -1.12
CA LYS A 400 -12.44 -4.06 0.09
C LYS A 400 -11.79 -4.77 1.26
N LYS A 401 -11.06 -4.00 2.05
CA LYS A 401 -10.80 -4.33 3.44
C LYS A 401 -12.02 -3.91 4.27
N VAL A 402 -12.61 -4.83 5.02
CA VAL A 402 -13.80 -4.54 5.85
C VAL A 402 -13.74 -5.33 7.14
N VAL A 403 -14.13 -4.68 8.24
CA VAL A 403 -14.52 -5.35 9.49
C VAL A 403 -16.00 -5.68 9.36
N ASP A 404 -16.30 -6.95 9.18
CA ASP A 404 -17.61 -7.46 8.75
C ASP A 404 -18.52 -7.77 9.94
N THR A 405 -18.79 -6.74 10.76
CA THR A 405 -19.50 -6.87 12.04
C THR A 405 -20.58 -5.79 12.21
N GLY A 406 -21.52 -6.04 13.12
CA GLY A 406 -22.56 -5.06 13.50
C GLY A 406 -22.09 -3.97 14.47
N SER A 407 -20.93 -4.16 15.11
CA SER A 407 -20.37 -3.25 16.11
C SER A 407 -18.83 -3.28 16.11
N ASN A 408 -18.21 -2.35 16.83
CA ASN A 408 -16.76 -2.34 17.04
C ASN A 408 -16.30 -3.62 17.78
N ILE A 409 -15.13 -4.12 17.42
CA ILE A 409 -14.54 -5.34 17.98
C ILE A 409 -13.31 -5.00 18.80
N ALA A 410 -13.32 -5.36 20.09
CA ALA A 410 -12.18 -5.18 21.00
C ALA A 410 -11.71 -6.49 21.64
N SER A 411 -12.46 -7.58 21.45
CA SER A 411 -12.15 -8.90 21.99
C SER A 411 -12.65 -10.03 21.07
N PHE A 412 -12.16 -11.26 21.29
CA PHE A 412 -12.70 -12.44 20.60
C PHE A 412 -14.17 -12.67 20.92
N SER A 413 -14.62 -12.33 22.13
CA SER A 413 -16.04 -12.43 22.50
C SER A 413 -16.89 -11.46 21.67
N ASP A 414 -16.44 -10.21 21.49
CA ASP A 414 -17.12 -9.26 20.62
C ASP A 414 -17.19 -9.78 19.19
N LEU A 415 -16.10 -10.35 18.67
CA LEU A 415 -16.05 -10.90 17.33
C LEU A 415 -17.06 -12.05 17.16
N GLN A 416 -17.07 -12.99 18.09
CA GLN A 416 -17.99 -14.14 18.09
C GLN A 416 -19.46 -13.71 18.19
N ASN A 417 -19.73 -12.61 18.90
CA ASN A 417 -21.08 -12.12 19.11
C ASN A 417 -21.58 -11.22 17.97
N ASN A 418 -20.69 -10.49 17.28
CA ASN A 418 -21.09 -9.39 16.40
C ASN A 418 -20.70 -9.56 14.92
N ALA A 419 -19.86 -10.55 14.58
CA ALA A 419 -19.57 -10.84 13.18
C ALA A 419 -20.82 -11.32 12.43
N TYR A 420 -20.99 -10.88 11.18
CA TYR A 420 -22.13 -11.30 10.38
C TYR A 420 -22.05 -12.78 9.97
N ASP A 421 -20.85 -13.37 9.91
CA ASP A 421 -20.63 -14.77 9.56
C ASP A 421 -20.42 -15.71 10.76
N LYS A 422 -20.74 -15.25 11.98
CA LYS A 422 -20.59 -16.03 13.23
C LYS A 422 -21.33 -17.37 13.24
N ASP A 423 -22.40 -17.49 12.47
CA ASP A 423 -23.20 -18.72 12.36
C ASP A 423 -22.58 -19.75 11.40
N SER A 424 -21.45 -19.43 10.78
CA SER A 424 -20.73 -20.38 9.94
C SER A 424 -20.12 -21.50 10.79
N PRO A 425 -20.23 -22.77 10.36
CA PRO A 425 -19.52 -23.88 10.99
C PRO A 425 -17.99 -23.74 10.88
N TRP A 426 -17.51 -22.87 9.97
CA TRP A 426 -16.10 -22.58 9.76
C TRP A 426 -15.68 -21.22 10.31
N PHE A 427 -16.53 -20.59 11.12
CA PHE A 427 -16.21 -19.30 11.71
C PHE A 427 -15.00 -19.37 12.63
N TYR A 428 -14.90 -20.43 13.44
CA TYR A 428 -13.81 -20.64 14.39
C TYR A 428 -13.47 -22.12 14.51
N CYS A 429 -12.32 -22.52 13.94
CA CYS A 429 -11.91 -23.92 13.93
C CYS A 429 -10.40 -24.12 13.88
N ASP A 430 -10.00 -25.23 14.47
CA ASP A 430 -8.72 -25.87 14.25
C ASP A 430 -8.74 -26.66 12.94
N TRP A 431 -7.63 -26.56 12.21
CA TRP A 431 -7.54 -27.11 10.86
C TRP A 431 -6.79 -28.42 10.84
N GLY A 432 -7.49 -29.42 10.30
CA GLY A 432 -7.01 -30.77 10.10
C GLY A 432 -7.15 -31.67 11.32
N SER A 433 -6.55 -32.86 11.27
CA SER A 433 -6.72 -33.86 12.32
C SER A 433 -5.67 -34.96 12.25
N ARG A 434 -5.47 -35.66 13.35
CA ARG A 434 -4.61 -36.85 13.42
C ARG A 434 -5.45 -38.10 13.63
N SER A 435 -5.09 -39.22 13.01
CA SER A 435 -5.78 -40.50 13.29
C SER A 435 -5.71 -40.87 14.76
N ASP A 436 -4.57 -40.55 15.37
CA ASP A 436 -4.34 -40.62 16.81
C ASP A 436 -5.07 -39.45 17.50
N TYR A 437 -5.44 -39.63 18.77
CA TYR A 437 -6.08 -38.59 19.58
C TYR A 437 -7.48 -38.19 19.09
N GLY A 438 -8.34 -39.17 18.80
CA GLY A 438 -9.76 -38.92 18.58
C GLY A 438 -10.11 -38.11 17.32
N LYS A 439 -9.23 -38.09 16.30
CA LYS A 439 -9.41 -37.27 15.07
C LYS A 439 -9.46 -35.77 15.37
N THR A 440 -8.53 -35.34 16.21
CA THR A 440 -8.38 -33.95 16.64
C THR A 440 -7.10 -33.28 16.15
N ALA A 441 -7.04 -31.96 16.27
CA ALA A 441 -5.85 -31.14 16.02
C ALA A 441 -5.14 -30.65 17.30
N TRP A 442 -5.56 -31.13 18.48
CA TRP A 442 -4.93 -30.80 19.76
C TRP A 442 -3.49 -31.32 19.82
N LEU A 443 -2.58 -30.54 20.38
CA LEU A 443 -1.17 -30.87 20.62
C LEU A 443 -0.90 -31.02 22.11
N LYS A 444 -0.06 -31.99 22.49
CA LYS A 444 0.39 -32.13 23.88
C LYS A 444 1.38 -31.02 24.26
N PRO A 445 1.56 -30.70 25.57
CA PRO A 445 2.55 -29.75 26.04
C PRO A 445 3.97 -29.94 25.50
N GLU A 446 4.42 -31.19 25.37
CA GLU A 446 5.74 -31.55 24.86
C GLU A 446 5.85 -31.43 23.33
N GLU A 447 4.76 -31.68 22.59
CA GLU A 447 4.69 -31.47 21.13
C GLU A 447 4.76 -29.98 20.83
N MET A 448 4.03 -29.18 21.62
CA MET A 448 4.10 -27.73 21.54
C MET A 448 5.51 -27.22 21.91
N ALA A 449 6.15 -27.79 22.94
CA ALA A 449 7.50 -27.41 23.33
C ALA A 449 8.51 -27.64 22.19
N ASP A 450 8.39 -28.73 21.42
CA ASP A 450 9.23 -28.97 20.25
C ASP A 450 9.06 -27.88 19.19
N ILE A 451 7.83 -27.51 18.86
CA ILE A 451 7.55 -26.41 17.93
C ILE A 451 8.19 -25.10 18.42
N ILE A 452 8.02 -24.75 19.71
CA ILE A 452 8.63 -23.55 20.29
C ILE A 452 10.16 -23.60 20.24
N ASN A 453 10.76 -24.75 20.51
CA ASN A 453 12.21 -24.91 20.41
C ASN A 453 12.71 -24.73 18.97
N VAL A 454 11.94 -25.18 17.97
CA VAL A 454 12.24 -24.90 16.54
C VAL A 454 12.23 -23.40 16.26
N LEU A 455 11.24 -22.65 16.75
CA LEU A 455 11.20 -21.18 16.59
C LEU A 455 12.45 -20.53 17.22
N LEU A 456 12.81 -20.91 18.45
CA LEU A 456 13.97 -20.37 19.15
C LEU A 456 15.28 -20.72 18.44
N LEU A 457 15.39 -21.93 17.90
CA LEU A 457 16.56 -22.39 17.19
C LEU A 457 16.75 -21.63 15.88
N ILE A 458 15.68 -21.42 15.11
CA ILE A 458 15.73 -20.64 13.87
C ILE A 458 16.11 -19.18 14.15
N GLN A 459 15.61 -18.58 15.23
CA GLN A 459 16.00 -17.22 15.62
C GLN A 459 17.48 -17.10 16.00
N LYS A 460 18.09 -18.19 16.49
CA LYS A 460 19.51 -18.23 16.86
C LYS A 460 20.42 -18.62 15.70
N ASP A 461 19.97 -19.54 14.86
CA ASP A 461 20.71 -20.07 13.72
C ASP A 461 19.74 -20.49 12.61
N SER A 462 19.53 -19.59 11.66
CA SER A 462 18.66 -19.82 10.50
C SER A 462 19.17 -20.93 9.59
N GLY A 463 20.47 -21.23 9.61
CA GLY A 463 21.09 -22.30 8.82
C GLY A 463 20.62 -23.71 9.20
N THR A 464 19.99 -23.87 10.35
CA THR A 464 19.43 -25.15 10.80
C THR A 464 18.09 -25.49 10.15
N LYS A 465 17.42 -24.52 9.53
CA LYS A 465 16.02 -24.62 9.08
C LYS A 465 15.72 -25.85 8.23
N GLU A 466 16.65 -26.27 7.39
CA GLU A 466 16.45 -27.42 6.50
C GLU A 466 16.28 -28.74 7.26
N HIS A 467 16.70 -28.81 8.53
CA HIS A 467 16.51 -29.97 9.39
C HIS A 467 15.24 -29.91 10.26
N LEU A 468 14.50 -28.79 10.24
CA LEU A 468 13.43 -28.49 11.21
C LEU A 468 12.02 -28.68 10.65
N TYR A 469 11.90 -29.35 9.50
CA TYR A 469 10.60 -29.72 8.95
C TYR A 469 9.86 -30.74 9.84
N GLN A 470 8.63 -31.05 9.44
CA GLN A 470 7.73 -32.00 10.09
C GLN A 470 8.37 -33.39 10.17
N THR A 471 8.25 -34.05 11.32
CA THR A 471 8.86 -35.38 11.54
C THR A 471 8.04 -36.53 10.96
N ASP A 472 6.78 -36.29 10.61
CA ASP A 472 5.83 -37.28 10.07
C ASP A 472 5.81 -37.33 8.54
N LYS A 473 6.70 -36.59 7.87
CA LYS A 473 6.88 -36.57 6.41
C LYS A 473 8.36 -36.61 6.01
N PRO A 474 8.67 -37.07 4.79
CA PRO A 474 10.01 -36.94 4.24
C PRO A 474 10.45 -35.47 4.20
N ASN A 475 11.72 -35.22 4.51
CA ASN A 475 12.29 -33.88 4.47
C ASN A 475 12.30 -33.33 3.03
N PRO A 476 11.67 -32.18 2.74
CA PRO A 476 11.61 -31.62 1.40
C PRO A 476 12.97 -31.13 0.87
N ALA A 477 13.93 -30.85 1.75
CA ALA A 477 15.29 -30.46 1.36
C ALA A 477 16.19 -31.67 1.05
N GLY A 478 15.69 -32.91 1.17
CA GLY A 478 16.47 -34.12 0.93
C GLY A 478 17.57 -34.37 1.97
N THR A 479 17.51 -33.67 3.11
CA THR A 479 18.43 -33.82 4.25
C THR A 479 17.74 -34.56 5.40
N ASP A 480 18.47 -34.81 6.50
CA ASP A 480 17.89 -35.39 7.71
C ASP A 480 16.92 -34.42 8.41
N THR A 481 15.82 -34.94 8.95
CA THR A 481 14.93 -34.18 9.84
C THR A 481 15.32 -34.45 11.29
N TRP A 482 15.58 -33.40 12.06
CA TRP A 482 15.91 -33.51 13.47
C TRP A 482 14.68 -33.83 14.33
N ASP A 483 14.81 -34.83 15.18
CA ASP A 483 13.83 -35.11 16.22
C ASP A 483 13.86 -34.04 17.35
N ALA A 484 12.87 -34.07 18.23
CA ALA A 484 12.76 -33.10 19.32
C ALA A 484 13.98 -33.11 20.27
N GLY A 485 14.64 -34.25 20.46
CA GLY A 485 15.84 -34.35 21.28
C GLY A 485 17.02 -33.63 20.65
N LYS A 486 17.24 -33.85 19.35
CA LYS A 486 18.27 -33.18 18.57
C LYS A 486 18.03 -31.68 18.49
N VAL A 487 16.79 -31.22 18.27
CA VAL A 487 16.45 -29.79 18.30
C VAL A 487 16.83 -29.16 19.65
N ARG A 488 16.50 -29.79 20.78
CA ARG A 488 16.89 -29.30 22.11
C ARG A 488 18.41 -29.26 22.31
N GLN A 489 19.12 -30.27 21.82
CA GLN A 489 20.59 -30.31 21.88
C GLN A 489 21.22 -29.16 21.08
N GLU A 490 20.78 -28.94 19.84
CA GLU A 490 21.28 -27.90 18.96
C GLU A 490 20.92 -26.48 19.45
N LEU A 491 19.77 -26.34 20.10
CA LEU A 491 19.38 -25.10 20.78
C LEU A 491 20.30 -24.82 21.98
N SER A 492 20.57 -25.84 22.79
CA SER A 492 21.45 -25.73 23.97
C SER A 492 22.90 -25.40 23.59
N SER A 493 23.43 -26.05 22.54
CA SER A 493 24.79 -25.79 22.04
C SER A 493 24.97 -24.35 21.53
N ARG A 494 23.87 -23.69 21.13
CA ARG A 494 23.81 -22.27 20.72
C ARG A 494 23.38 -21.32 21.84
N GLY A 495 23.55 -21.75 23.10
CA GLY A 495 23.24 -20.95 24.28
C GLY A 495 21.76 -20.59 24.40
N GLY A 496 20.86 -21.45 23.90
CA GLY A 496 19.43 -21.38 24.16
C GLY A 496 19.03 -22.28 25.34
N THR A 497 17.89 -21.99 25.94
CA THR A 497 17.30 -22.81 27.00
C THR A 497 16.09 -23.53 26.41
N PRO A 498 16.18 -24.84 26.15
CA PRO A 498 15.07 -25.58 25.53
C PRO A 498 13.92 -25.80 26.52
N PHE A 499 12.70 -25.69 26.02
CA PHE A 499 11.49 -26.11 26.72
C PHE A 499 11.34 -27.63 26.64
N ASN A 500 10.93 -28.28 27.74
CA ASN A 500 10.41 -29.64 27.69
C ASN A 500 8.88 -29.66 27.73
N ASN A 501 8.26 -28.68 28.38
CA ASN A 501 6.82 -28.58 28.51
C ASN A 501 6.33 -27.14 28.45
N ILE A 502 5.29 -26.90 27.67
CA ILE A 502 4.57 -25.62 27.66
C ILE A 502 3.41 -25.66 28.66
N SER A 503 3.36 -24.64 29.51
CA SER A 503 2.35 -24.51 30.58
C SER A 503 1.22 -23.53 30.23
N GLY A 504 1.45 -22.62 29.28
CA GLY A 504 0.45 -21.67 28.84
C GLY A 504 0.86 -20.92 27.58
N ILE A 505 -0.15 -20.58 26.77
CA ILE A 505 0.00 -19.76 25.57
C ILE A 505 -1.10 -18.70 25.59
N SER A 506 -0.76 -17.48 25.18
CA SER A 506 -1.71 -16.41 24.96
C SER A 506 -1.35 -15.63 23.69
N VAL A 507 -2.34 -14.97 23.08
CA VAL A 507 -2.14 -14.21 21.85
C VAL A 507 -2.44 -12.73 22.07
N GLY A 508 -1.63 -11.86 21.48
CA GLY A 508 -1.98 -10.47 21.24
C GLY A 508 -2.61 -10.34 19.86
N VAL A 509 -3.69 -9.56 19.77
CA VAL A 509 -4.50 -9.46 18.55
C VAL A 509 -4.68 -8.00 18.18
N ASP A 510 -4.56 -7.72 16.89
CA ASP A 510 -4.99 -6.46 16.30
C ASP A 510 -6.37 -6.68 15.66
N PHE A 511 -7.42 -6.34 16.41
CA PHE A 511 -8.81 -6.44 15.94
C PHE A 511 -9.15 -5.39 14.86
N GLY A 512 -8.35 -4.32 14.71
CA GLY A 512 -8.54 -3.38 13.59
C GLY A 512 -8.12 -3.98 12.25
N PHE A 513 -7.15 -4.89 12.28
CA PHE A 513 -6.62 -5.58 11.10
C PHE A 513 -7.08 -7.03 10.97
N GLY A 514 -7.76 -7.59 11.98
CA GLY A 514 -8.19 -8.98 11.99
C GLY A 514 -6.99 -9.92 11.90
N GLN A 515 -5.98 -9.71 12.74
CA GLN A 515 -4.76 -10.52 12.74
C GLN A 515 -4.16 -10.70 14.14
N THR A 516 -3.50 -11.83 14.35
CA THR A 516 -2.72 -12.11 15.55
C THR A 516 -1.35 -11.47 15.41
N ASN A 517 -1.00 -10.55 16.32
CA ASN A 517 0.25 -9.79 16.26
C ASN A 517 1.39 -10.44 17.05
N SER A 518 1.07 -11.16 18.12
CA SER A 518 2.05 -11.75 19.03
C SER A 518 1.51 -13.03 19.64
N VAL A 519 2.42 -13.96 19.95
CA VAL A 519 2.13 -15.20 20.69
C VAL A 519 3.10 -15.28 21.85
N ASN A 520 2.57 -15.27 23.06
CA ASN A 520 3.32 -15.31 24.31
C ASN A 520 3.23 -16.72 24.91
N ILE A 521 4.38 -17.33 25.15
CA ILE A 521 4.54 -18.70 25.61
C ILE A 521 5.12 -18.70 27.02
N ASN A 522 4.60 -19.56 27.89
CA ASN A 522 5.14 -19.84 29.22
C ASN A 522 5.37 -21.34 29.38
N GLY A 523 6.52 -21.74 29.92
CA GLY A 523 6.86 -23.14 30.17
C GLY A 523 7.98 -23.31 31.19
N ASP A 524 8.53 -24.51 31.25
CA ASP A 524 9.60 -24.88 32.19
C ASP A 524 10.93 -24.13 31.97
N ALA A 525 11.16 -23.61 30.75
CA ALA A 525 12.31 -22.77 30.42
C ALA A 525 12.04 -21.25 30.50
N GLY A 526 10.90 -20.84 31.09
CA GLY A 526 10.54 -19.43 31.29
C GLY A 526 9.49 -18.92 30.29
N SER A 527 9.60 -17.64 29.91
CA SER A 527 8.63 -16.95 29.04
C SER A 527 9.30 -16.41 27.79
N VAL A 528 8.67 -16.62 26.63
CA VAL A 528 9.14 -16.12 25.32
C VAL A 528 7.97 -15.58 24.50
N SER A 529 8.25 -14.67 23.57
CA SER A 529 7.23 -14.05 22.71
C SER A 529 7.69 -14.02 21.26
N PHE A 530 6.77 -14.29 20.35
CA PHE A 530 7.00 -14.31 18.91
C PHE A 530 6.00 -13.41 18.19
N GLY A 531 6.39 -12.87 17.04
CA GLY A 531 5.44 -12.23 16.13
C GLY A 531 4.43 -13.26 15.59
N GLY A 532 3.16 -12.88 15.48
CA GLY A 532 2.11 -13.83 15.10
C GLY A 532 2.29 -14.43 13.70
N SER A 533 2.85 -13.67 12.75
CA SER A 533 3.19 -14.20 11.42
C SER A 533 4.32 -15.23 11.49
N ASP A 534 5.37 -14.96 12.28
CA ASP A 534 6.51 -15.86 12.45
C ASP A 534 6.07 -17.15 13.15
N PHE A 535 5.26 -17.01 14.21
CA PHE A 535 4.71 -18.16 14.91
C PHE A 535 3.91 -19.06 13.98
N LYS A 536 2.97 -18.49 13.21
CA LYS A 536 2.20 -19.25 12.21
C LYS A 536 3.11 -19.99 11.22
N THR A 537 4.13 -19.30 10.71
CA THR A 537 5.03 -19.83 9.68
C THR A 537 5.80 -21.04 10.20
N TYR A 538 6.43 -20.93 11.36
CA TYR A 538 7.24 -22.00 11.93
C TYR A 538 6.42 -23.07 12.64
N PHE A 539 5.23 -22.72 13.12
CA PHE A 539 4.23 -23.70 13.52
C PHE A 539 3.90 -24.62 12.34
N ASN A 540 3.51 -24.07 11.19
CA ASN A 540 3.18 -24.88 10.01
C ASN A 540 4.39 -25.67 9.46
N LEU A 541 5.60 -25.16 9.67
CA LEU A 541 6.84 -25.86 9.30
C LEU A 541 7.06 -27.14 10.11
N ARG A 542 6.71 -27.13 11.41
CA ARG A 542 7.09 -28.19 12.37
C ARG A 542 5.94 -29.03 12.89
N ALA A 543 4.74 -28.46 13.01
CA ALA A 543 3.56 -29.17 13.46
C ALA A 543 3.31 -30.42 12.58
N PRO A 544 2.65 -31.46 13.11
CA PRO A 544 2.27 -32.62 12.31
C PRO A 544 1.62 -32.18 11.00
N ALA A 545 1.95 -32.84 9.89
CA ALA A 545 1.62 -32.36 8.54
C ALA A 545 0.14 -32.05 8.30
N ASN A 546 -0.72 -32.75 9.04
CA ASN A 546 -2.17 -32.61 8.99
C ASN A 546 -2.72 -31.51 9.90
N ILE A 547 -1.92 -30.73 10.63
CA ILE A 547 -2.37 -29.66 11.53
C ILE A 547 -1.78 -28.34 11.05
N GLN A 548 -2.63 -27.32 10.86
CA GLN A 548 -2.19 -26.04 10.29
C GLN A 548 -2.92 -24.84 10.89
N ILE A 549 -2.24 -23.70 10.88
CA ILE A 549 -2.85 -22.38 11.03
C ILE A 549 -3.00 -21.82 9.62
N VAL A 550 -4.22 -21.53 9.19
CA VAL A 550 -4.48 -21.19 7.78
C VAL A 550 -4.71 -19.69 7.54
N GLY A 551 -5.15 -18.95 8.57
CA GLY A 551 -5.48 -17.52 8.48
C GLY A 551 -4.56 -16.62 9.29
N PRO A 552 -4.64 -15.29 9.12
CA PRO A 552 -3.87 -14.34 9.92
C PRO A 552 -4.45 -14.12 11.33
N LEU A 553 -5.76 -14.35 11.51
CA LEU A 553 -6.42 -14.30 12.82
C LEU A 553 -6.59 -15.70 13.39
N TYR A 554 -5.89 -15.98 14.47
CA TYR A 554 -6.00 -17.25 15.19
C TYR A 554 -5.84 -17.05 16.70
N ASN A 555 -6.43 -17.96 17.46
CA ASN A 555 -6.36 -18.02 18.90
C ASN A 555 -5.80 -19.39 19.33
N VAL A 556 -5.37 -19.47 20.58
CA VAL A 556 -4.93 -20.73 21.19
C VAL A 556 -5.92 -21.12 22.29
N GLU A 557 -6.47 -22.31 22.16
CA GLU A 557 -7.36 -22.92 23.13
C GLU A 557 -6.59 -23.92 23.99
N ARG A 558 -7.05 -24.12 25.23
CA ARG A 558 -6.47 -25.07 26.17
C ARG A 558 -7.53 -26.05 26.65
N LYS A 559 -7.17 -27.33 26.74
CA LYS A 559 -8.04 -28.39 27.27
C LYS A 559 -7.53 -28.98 28.57
#